data_AF-A0AAN0W2Q2-F1
#
_entry.id   AF-A0AAN0W2Q2-F1
#
_cell.length_a   1.000
_cell.length_b   1.000
_cell.length_c   1.000
_cell.angle_alpha   90.00
_cell.angle_beta   90.00
_cell.angle_gamma   90.00
#
_symmetry.space_group_name_H-M   'P 1'
#
loop_
_entity.id
_entity.type
_entity.pdbx_description
1 polymer ?
#
loop_
_entity_poly.entity_id
_entity_poly.type
_entity_poly.pdbx_seq_one_letter_code
_entity_poly.pdbx_strand_id
1 'polypeptide(L)'
;MRFRMFLQGILVAAILLFLTACPGPSSVTPGTSTTLVEEGLNALNSGNTDEAKSYFESVLQSDPDNPEANAGMGVILTFEAINDLSNFLLETMSQVLPLIPSAPVRGVGLNSETVLPLAKFLIGKFMSIPRDATTRQTNGMTYEEFLQFLRNLNDKLSDAEKCLKTAIEGHASFDFHVNALDWDGDGTSEPYAPLRITDGTHTYELYEILYGIEEPVFESTPVIDQAGGDAWFDFETVSAALRGEPLPSSIGFTDSDYISIDEGELAYILALVEALKAGIDLPLTWNLTLPEDFPNPANYEDPLAWELDVLAYIDGKGDGNVDYRIINPLDDGGEWNALDPFLTFNENGATYLADFVESVQELAWAILQLDSDVENDPADIHDLTSSYYVEDVVDDQGEGQLLELVRFGTITIPLSMESEEYTMIVHLHKLKENSANYDNLKKYFPTLEWDETGATTPTYWPDETFGGLLESP
;
A
#
# COMPACT_ATOMS: atom_id res chain seq x y z
N MET A 1 -19.20 -8.98 14.63
CA MET A 1 -18.36 -7.76 14.72
C MET A 1 -16.85 -8.00 14.56
N ARG A 2 -16.37 -9.26 14.47
CA ARG A 2 -15.02 -9.61 14.01
C ARG A 2 -14.92 -9.87 12.49
N PHE A 3 -16.08 -9.93 11.83
CA PHE A 3 -16.27 -10.34 10.44
C PHE A 3 -16.26 -9.15 9.45
N ARG A 4 -16.56 -7.93 9.94
CA ARG A 4 -16.66 -6.71 9.10
C ARG A 4 -15.32 -6.30 8.45
N MET A 5 -14.19 -6.63 9.08
CA MET A 5 -12.86 -6.20 8.61
C MET A 5 -12.10 -7.25 7.83
N PHE A 6 -12.53 -8.50 7.93
CA PHE A 6 -11.98 -9.56 7.11
C PHE A 6 -12.48 -9.41 5.68
N LEU A 7 -13.74 -9.00 5.48
CA LEU A 7 -14.32 -8.81 4.14
C LEU A 7 -13.76 -7.57 3.41
N GLN A 8 -13.52 -6.46 4.11
CA GLN A 8 -12.89 -5.25 3.53
C GLN A 8 -11.40 -5.48 3.22
N GLY A 9 -10.70 -6.27 4.02
CA GLY A 9 -9.37 -6.77 3.68
C GLY A 9 -9.39 -7.82 2.55
N ILE A 10 -10.48 -8.57 2.40
CA ILE A 10 -10.68 -9.55 1.33
C ILE A 10 -10.99 -8.89 0.00
N LEU A 11 -11.71 -7.77 -0.07
CA LEU A 11 -11.94 -7.10 -1.37
C LEU A 11 -10.61 -6.58 -1.95
N VAL A 12 -9.75 -6.02 -1.09
CA VAL A 12 -8.36 -5.69 -1.41
C VAL A 12 -7.55 -6.97 -1.69
N ALA A 13 -7.75 -8.06 -0.93
CA ALA A 13 -7.10 -9.35 -1.17
C ALA A 13 -7.57 -10.07 -2.45
N ALA A 14 -8.78 -9.79 -2.93
CA ALA A 14 -9.40 -10.36 -4.12
C ALA A 14 -8.94 -9.60 -5.37
N ILE A 15 -8.74 -8.28 -5.25
CA ILE A 15 -7.96 -7.47 -6.19
C ILE A 15 -6.48 -7.93 -6.21
N LEU A 16 -5.93 -8.36 -5.06
CA LEU A 16 -4.59 -8.97 -4.95
C LEU A 16 -4.52 -10.45 -5.40
N LEU A 17 -5.65 -11.14 -5.59
CA LEU A 17 -5.75 -12.55 -6.03
C LEU A 17 -5.91 -12.71 -7.55
N PHE A 18 -5.71 -11.65 -8.32
CA PHE A 18 -5.51 -11.68 -9.79
C PHE A 18 -4.19 -12.41 -10.21
N LEU A 19 -3.70 -13.30 -9.36
CA LEU A 19 -2.47 -14.06 -9.50
C LEU A 19 -2.74 -15.31 -10.33
N THR A 20 -2.86 -15.20 -11.66
CA THR A 20 -2.37 -16.20 -12.65
C THR A 20 -2.84 -15.98 -14.10
N ALA A 21 -3.66 -14.97 -14.42
CA ALA A 21 -4.13 -14.76 -15.80
C ALA A 21 -2.96 -14.52 -16.78
N CYS A 22 -2.76 -15.44 -17.71
CA CYS A 22 -1.61 -15.48 -18.61
C CYS A 22 -2.00 -14.81 -19.95
N PRO A 23 -1.28 -13.79 -20.44
CA PRO A 23 -1.70 -13.09 -21.64
C PRO A 23 -1.50 -13.91 -22.93
N GLY A 24 -2.55 -13.99 -23.75
CA GLY A 24 -2.51 -14.50 -25.12
C GLY A 24 -2.30 -13.37 -26.14
N PRO A 25 -1.52 -13.57 -27.23
CA PRO A 25 -1.26 -12.51 -28.21
C PRO A 25 -2.43 -12.29 -29.16
N SER A 26 -2.86 -11.03 -29.34
CA SER A 26 -3.92 -10.65 -30.28
C SER A 26 -3.63 -9.35 -31.04
N SER A 27 -4.22 -9.21 -32.24
CA SER A 27 -3.98 -8.11 -33.19
C SER A 27 -5.20 -7.17 -33.27
N VAL A 28 -4.99 -5.88 -33.02
CA VAL A 28 -6.03 -4.83 -33.01
C VAL A 28 -6.40 -4.34 -34.43
N THR A 29 -7.70 -4.07 -34.66
CA THR A 29 -8.25 -3.47 -35.90
C THR A 29 -8.71 -2.02 -35.63
N PRO A 30 -8.56 -1.04 -36.55
CA PRO A 30 -8.88 0.36 -36.25
C PRO A 30 -10.40 0.64 -36.14
N GLY A 31 -10.85 1.06 -34.95
CA GLY A 31 -12.20 1.55 -34.63
C GLY A 31 -12.31 3.08 -34.45
N THR A 32 -13.47 3.59 -34.04
CA THR A 32 -13.64 5.00 -33.61
C THR A 32 -13.41 5.13 -32.11
N SER A 33 -13.04 6.30 -31.58
CA SER A 33 -12.69 6.49 -30.15
C SER A 33 -13.73 5.93 -29.18
N THR A 34 -15.04 6.22 -29.34
CA THR A 34 -16.09 5.64 -28.49
C THR A 34 -16.19 4.12 -28.61
N THR A 35 -16.07 3.58 -29.83
CA THR A 35 -16.05 2.12 -30.06
C THR A 35 -14.84 1.46 -29.42
N LEU A 36 -13.68 2.13 -29.44
CA LEU A 36 -12.44 1.61 -28.85
C LEU A 36 -12.49 1.63 -27.32
N VAL A 37 -13.16 2.62 -26.70
CA VAL A 37 -13.42 2.60 -25.24
C VAL A 37 -14.28 1.40 -24.87
N GLU A 38 -15.40 1.19 -25.58
CA GLU A 38 -16.27 0.02 -25.36
C GLU A 38 -15.52 -1.30 -25.58
N GLU A 39 -14.71 -1.41 -26.64
CA GLU A 39 -13.85 -2.58 -26.89
C GLU A 39 -12.82 -2.79 -25.77
N GLY A 40 -12.22 -1.71 -25.26
CA GLY A 40 -11.30 -1.74 -24.12
C GLY A 40 -11.95 -2.22 -22.83
N LEU A 41 -13.13 -1.69 -22.49
CA LEU A 41 -13.91 -2.11 -21.32
C LEU A 41 -14.38 -3.56 -21.44
N ASN A 42 -14.83 -3.97 -22.62
CA ASN A 42 -15.19 -5.37 -22.87
C ASN A 42 -13.99 -6.31 -22.72
N ALA A 43 -12.82 -5.91 -23.24
CA ALA A 43 -11.59 -6.68 -23.08
C ALA A 43 -11.15 -6.75 -21.61
N LEU A 44 -11.26 -5.64 -20.87
CA LEU A 44 -10.98 -5.58 -19.44
C LEU A 44 -11.91 -6.50 -18.64
N ASN A 45 -13.22 -6.43 -18.92
CA ASN A 45 -14.23 -7.31 -18.33
C ASN A 45 -14.08 -8.78 -18.75
N SER A 46 -13.30 -9.08 -19.80
CA SER A 46 -12.97 -10.45 -20.20
C SER A 46 -11.62 -10.93 -19.64
N GLY A 47 -10.97 -10.13 -18.76
CA GLY A 47 -9.64 -10.42 -18.22
C GLY A 47 -8.49 -10.24 -19.22
N ASN A 48 -8.76 -9.80 -20.44
CA ASN A 48 -7.74 -9.59 -21.46
C ASN A 48 -7.09 -8.20 -21.31
N THR A 49 -6.32 -8.03 -20.23
CA THR A 49 -5.72 -6.74 -19.85
C THR A 49 -4.78 -6.19 -20.92
N ASP A 50 -4.03 -7.04 -21.63
CA ASP A 50 -3.14 -6.61 -22.71
C ASP A 50 -3.92 -6.01 -23.89
N GLU A 51 -5.02 -6.64 -24.27
CA GLU A 51 -5.88 -6.13 -25.34
C GLU A 51 -6.61 -4.85 -24.90
N ALA A 52 -7.15 -4.85 -23.68
CA ALA A 52 -7.78 -3.67 -23.08
C ALA A 52 -6.83 -2.47 -23.07
N LYS A 53 -5.60 -2.68 -22.60
CA LYS A 53 -4.53 -1.68 -22.60
C LYS A 53 -4.26 -1.15 -23.99
N SER A 54 -4.16 -2.02 -25.00
CA SER A 54 -3.94 -1.61 -26.39
C SER A 54 -5.08 -0.75 -26.95
N TYR A 55 -6.34 -1.07 -26.61
CA TYR A 55 -7.49 -0.26 -26.99
C TYR A 55 -7.46 1.10 -26.30
N PHE A 56 -7.24 1.15 -24.99
CA PHE A 56 -7.14 2.40 -24.23
C PHE A 56 -5.96 3.27 -24.70
N GLU A 57 -4.79 2.70 -24.94
CA GLU A 57 -3.64 3.42 -25.53
C GLU A 57 -4.00 4.06 -26.87
N SER A 58 -4.76 3.34 -27.71
CA SER A 58 -5.21 3.86 -29.01
C SER A 58 -6.18 5.04 -28.85
N VAL A 59 -7.07 5.01 -27.84
CA VAL A 59 -7.94 6.13 -27.48
C VAL A 59 -7.10 7.31 -27.01
N LEU A 60 -6.23 7.10 -26.03
CA LEU A 60 -5.40 8.13 -25.37
C LEU A 60 -4.39 8.79 -26.32
N GLN A 61 -3.96 8.10 -27.38
CA GLN A 61 -3.15 8.72 -28.45
C GLN A 61 -3.91 9.84 -29.20
N SER A 62 -5.23 9.72 -29.31
CA SER A 62 -6.08 10.66 -30.03
C SER A 62 -6.77 11.67 -29.11
N ASP A 63 -7.11 11.24 -27.90
CA ASP A 63 -7.76 12.03 -26.85
C ASP A 63 -7.12 11.70 -25.49
N PRO A 64 -6.01 12.37 -25.14
CA PRO A 64 -5.27 12.09 -23.90
C PRO A 64 -6.07 12.30 -22.62
N ASP A 65 -7.13 13.11 -22.67
CA ASP A 65 -7.95 13.49 -21.52
C ASP A 65 -9.27 12.70 -21.49
N ASN A 66 -9.40 11.62 -22.28
CA ASN A 66 -10.59 10.78 -22.28
C ASN A 66 -10.78 10.11 -20.90
N PRO A 67 -11.86 10.40 -20.15
CA PRO A 67 -12.00 9.93 -18.77
C PRO A 67 -12.08 8.41 -18.65
N GLU A 68 -12.89 7.75 -19.48
CA GLU A 68 -13.12 6.31 -19.37
C GLU A 68 -11.89 5.48 -19.77
N ALA A 69 -11.16 5.89 -20.81
CA ALA A 69 -9.90 5.25 -21.18
C ALA A 69 -8.82 5.45 -20.11
N ASN A 70 -8.78 6.61 -19.47
CA ASN A 70 -7.90 6.86 -18.33
C ASN A 70 -8.32 6.02 -17.10
N ALA A 71 -9.61 5.83 -16.86
CA ALA A 71 -10.11 4.99 -15.77
C ALA A 71 -9.65 3.53 -15.96
N GLY A 72 -9.91 2.96 -17.14
CA GLY A 72 -9.48 1.61 -17.50
C GLY A 72 -7.95 1.44 -17.45
N MET A 73 -7.19 2.43 -17.95
CA MET A 73 -5.72 2.40 -17.88
C MET A 73 -5.20 2.50 -16.44
N GLY A 74 -5.79 3.36 -15.60
CA GLY A 74 -5.41 3.53 -14.20
C GLY A 74 -5.62 2.25 -13.39
N VAL A 75 -6.75 1.57 -13.61
CA VAL A 75 -7.05 0.25 -13.03
C VAL A 75 -6.01 -0.79 -13.47
N ILE A 76 -5.74 -0.90 -14.78
CA ILE A 76 -4.77 -1.86 -15.32
C ILE A 76 -3.36 -1.61 -14.78
N LEU A 77 -2.88 -0.36 -14.77
CA LEU A 77 -1.53 -0.02 -14.30
C LEU A 77 -1.38 -0.26 -12.79
N THR A 78 -2.40 0.08 -12.00
CA THR A 78 -2.42 -0.21 -10.56
C THR A 78 -2.34 -1.71 -10.33
N PHE A 79 -3.10 -2.49 -11.10
CA PHE A 79 -3.08 -3.93 -11.04
C PHE A 79 -1.70 -4.51 -11.41
N GLU A 80 -1.11 -4.08 -12.52
CA GLU A 80 0.24 -4.49 -12.93
C GLU A 80 1.29 -4.20 -11.84
N ALA A 81 1.21 -3.03 -11.20
CA ALA A 81 2.11 -2.64 -10.11
C ALA A 81 1.95 -3.53 -8.87
N ILE A 82 0.70 -3.79 -8.46
CA ILE A 82 0.40 -4.68 -7.33
C ILE A 82 0.86 -6.11 -7.62
N ASN A 83 0.69 -6.59 -8.86
CA ASN A 83 1.16 -7.91 -9.28
C ASN A 83 2.70 -8.02 -9.21
N ASP A 84 3.43 -7.02 -9.72
CA ASP A 84 4.89 -6.96 -9.60
C ASP A 84 5.35 -7.01 -8.14
N LEU A 85 4.66 -6.26 -7.26
CA LEU A 85 4.92 -6.25 -5.82
C LEU A 85 4.60 -7.61 -5.18
N SER A 86 3.48 -8.21 -5.53
CA SER A 86 3.07 -9.52 -5.00
C SER A 86 4.06 -10.61 -5.40
N ASN A 87 4.46 -10.66 -6.67
CA ASN A 87 5.47 -11.62 -7.15
C ASN A 87 6.80 -11.45 -6.41
N PHE A 88 7.24 -10.20 -6.20
CA PHE A 88 8.42 -9.92 -5.39
C PHE A 88 8.27 -10.42 -3.94
N LEU A 89 7.12 -10.21 -3.31
CA LEU A 89 6.86 -10.64 -1.94
C LEU A 89 6.71 -12.17 -1.83
N LEU A 90 6.04 -12.84 -2.77
CA LEU A 90 5.84 -14.30 -2.77
C LEU A 90 7.16 -15.06 -2.95
N GLU A 91 8.05 -14.59 -3.83
CA GLU A 91 9.41 -15.12 -3.94
C GLU A 91 10.16 -14.99 -2.61
N THR A 92 9.96 -13.88 -1.90
CA THR A 92 10.50 -13.63 -0.55
C THR A 92 9.86 -14.50 0.53
N MET A 93 8.58 -14.84 0.38
CA MET A 93 7.73 -15.40 1.43
C MET A 93 7.62 -16.94 1.42
N SER A 94 8.17 -17.63 0.43
CA SER A 94 8.30 -19.11 0.41
C SER A 94 9.03 -19.71 1.62
N GLN A 95 9.53 -18.89 2.55
CA GLN A 95 10.12 -19.34 3.82
C GLN A 95 9.29 -19.04 5.09
N VAL A 96 8.28 -18.17 5.12
CA VAL A 96 7.47 -17.92 6.35
C VAL A 96 6.08 -17.31 6.03
N LEU A 97 5.06 -18.12 5.74
CA LEU A 97 3.63 -17.72 5.81
C LEU A 97 3.01 -18.40 7.04
N PRO A 98 2.75 -17.66 8.13
CA PRO A 98 1.35 -17.35 8.39
C PRO A 98 1.20 -16.06 9.22
N LEU A 99 0.99 -14.91 8.59
CA LEU A 99 0.75 -13.66 9.34
C LEU A 99 -0.26 -12.77 8.59
N ILE A 100 -1.50 -13.26 8.46
CA ILE A 100 -2.66 -12.36 8.47
C ILE A 100 -3.10 -12.31 9.95
N PRO A 101 -2.92 -11.18 10.65
CA PRO A 101 -3.34 -11.10 12.06
C PRO A 101 -4.85 -11.21 12.17
N SER A 102 -5.34 -12.13 12.99
CA SER A 102 -6.76 -12.39 13.30
C SER A 102 -7.40 -11.35 14.24
N ALA A 103 -6.97 -10.08 14.16
CA ALA A 103 -7.36 -9.06 15.13
C ALA A 103 -8.68 -8.34 14.78
N PRO A 104 -9.53 -7.99 15.77
CA PRO A 104 -10.80 -7.28 15.55
C PRO A 104 -10.64 -5.76 15.27
N VAL A 105 -10.48 -5.41 14.01
CA VAL A 105 -10.72 -4.11 13.33
C VAL A 105 -11.99 -3.25 13.59
N ARG A 106 -12.59 -3.08 14.78
CA ARG A 106 -13.92 -2.40 14.85
C ARG A 106 -13.98 -0.99 14.21
N GLY A 107 -14.71 -0.86 13.09
CA GLY A 107 -15.09 0.41 12.46
C GLY A 107 -14.07 0.88 11.43
N VAL A 108 -14.37 0.70 10.14
CA VAL A 108 -13.51 1.19 9.05
C VAL A 108 -14.06 2.55 8.62
N GLY A 109 -13.60 3.59 9.32
CA GLY A 109 -13.30 4.84 8.64
C GLY A 109 -11.86 4.75 8.13
N LEU A 110 -11.52 5.44 7.04
CA LEU A 110 -10.13 5.57 6.58
C LEU A 110 -9.36 6.51 7.51
N ASN A 111 -9.29 6.17 8.80
CA ASN A 111 -8.36 6.82 9.71
C ASN A 111 -6.96 6.23 9.53
N SER A 112 -5.95 6.86 10.12
CA SER A 112 -4.54 6.46 10.08
C SER A 112 -4.24 5.03 10.54
N GLU A 113 -5.23 4.20 10.89
CA GLU A 113 -5.06 2.81 11.33
C GLU A 113 -5.28 1.76 10.21
N THR A 114 -5.75 2.10 9.01
CA THR A 114 -6.01 1.13 7.91
C THR A 114 -5.02 1.20 6.75
N VAL A 115 -4.56 2.40 6.37
CA VAL A 115 -3.53 2.61 5.33
C VAL A 115 -2.12 2.46 5.90
N LEU A 116 -1.91 2.92 7.14
CA LEU A 116 -0.63 2.86 7.84
C LEU A 116 -0.12 1.42 8.10
N PRO A 117 -0.96 0.38 8.32
CA PRO A 117 -0.52 -1.01 8.38
C PRO A 117 0.12 -1.51 7.09
N LEU A 118 -0.34 -1.11 5.90
CA LEU A 118 0.30 -1.51 4.64
C LEU A 118 1.66 -0.83 4.50
N ALA A 119 1.74 0.48 4.75
CA ALA A 119 3.01 1.20 4.78
C ALA A 119 3.96 0.64 5.85
N LYS A 120 3.48 0.38 7.08
CA LYS A 120 4.25 -0.26 8.17
C LYS A 120 4.67 -1.68 7.82
N PHE A 121 3.81 -2.44 7.15
CA PHE A 121 4.12 -3.78 6.66
C PHE A 121 5.22 -3.71 5.61
N LEU A 122 5.07 -2.84 4.60
CA LEU A 122 6.07 -2.64 3.55
C LEU A 122 7.39 -2.17 4.14
N ILE A 123 7.39 -1.14 5.01
CA ILE A 123 8.58 -0.68 5.73
C ILE A 123 9.21 -1.82 6.53
N GLY A 124 8.42 -2.54 7.34
CA GLY A 124 8.90 -3.66 8.14
C GLY A 124 9.50 -4.79 7.29
N LYS A 125 8.88 -5.10 6.15
CA LYS A 125 9.36 -6.12 5.20
C LYS A 125 10.59 -5.66 4.46
N PHE A 126 10.63 -4.43 3.96
CA PHE A 126 11.82 -3.85 3.35
C PHE A 126 12.98 -3.86 4.33
N MET A 127 12.77 -3.47 5.59
CA MET A 127 13.78 -3.48 6.65
C MET A 127 14.29 -4.88 7.00
N SER A 128 13.53 -5.95 6.70
CA SER A 128 13.93 -7.35 6.95
C SER A 128 14.81 -7.96 5.85
N ILE A 129 14.99 -7.27 4.72
CA ILE A 129 15.85 -7.73 3.62
C ILE A 129 17.32 -7.68 4.11
N PRO A 130 18.06 -8.81 4.16
CA PRO A 130 19.45 -8.83 4.65
C PRO A 130 20.38 -8.12 3.68
N ARG A 131 21.02 -7.02 4.09
CA ARG A 131 21.61 -6.01 3.18
C ARG A 131 23.14 -6.05 3.11
N ASP A 132 23.68 -7.08 2.48
CA ASP A 132 25.05 -7.04 1.95
C ASP A 132 24.99 -6.62 0.46
N ALA A 133 25.81 -5.63 0.08
CA ALA A 133 25.90 -5.13 -1.30
C ALA A 133 26.53 -6.14 -2.28
N THR A 134 27.22 -7.17 -1.76
CA THR A 134 28.00 -8.15 -2.53
C THR A 134 27.47 -9.58 -2.43
N THR A 135 26.72 -9.90 -1.38
CA THR A 135 26.13 -11.22 -1.18
C THR A 135 24.69 -11.23 -1.67
N ARG A 136 24.40 -12.08 -2.66
CA ARG A 136 23.02 -12.36 -3.09
C ARG A 136 22.18 -12.75 -1.88
N GLN A 137 21.11 -12.01 -1.66
CA GLN A 137 20.29 -12.08 -0.45
C GLN A 137 19.38 -13.32 -0.48
N THR A 138 18.46 -13.45 0.48
CA THR A 138 17.48 -14.54 0.59
C THR A 138 16.65 -14.77 -0.68
N ASN A 139 16.63 -13.80 -1.61
CA ASN A 139 15.92 -13.85 -2.89
C ASN A 139 16.85 -13.87 -4.11
N GLY A 140 18.17 -14.00 -3.93
CA GLY A 140 19.12 -13.95 -5.05
C GLY A 140 19.41 -12.54 -5.60
N MET A 141 18.73 -11.51 -5.09
CA MET A 141 18.83 -10.10 -5.49
C MET A 141 19.81 -9.32 -4.58
N THR A 142 20.47 -8.31 -5.12
CA THR A 142 21.30 -7.32 -4.42
C THR A 142 20.47 -6.11 -3.97
N TYR A 143 20.99 -5.28 -3.06
CA TYR A 143 20.28 -4.07 -2.62
C TYR A 143 20.00 -3.09 -3.78
N GLU A 144 20.94 -2.94 -4.73
CA GLU A 144 20.72 -2.06 -5.89
C GLU A 144 19.66 -2.61 -6.85
N GLU A 145 19.63 -3.93 -7.08
CA GLU A 145 18.56 -4.55 -7.87
C GLU A 145 17.18 -4.36 -7.19
N PHE A 146 17.13 -4.38 -5.86
CA PHE A 146 15.92 -4.07 -5.09
C PHE A 146 15.51 -2.61 -5.24
N LEU A 147 16.44 -1.66 -5.12
CA LEU A 147 16.14 -0.25 -5.38
C LEU A 147 15.67 -0.03 -6.81
N GLN A 148 16.26 -0.71 -7.79
CA GLN A 148 15.81 -0.62 -9.18
C GLN A 148 14.40 -1.18 -9.38
N PHE A 149 14.06 -2.28 -8.72
CA PHE A 149 12.70 -2.81 -8.69
C PHE A 149 11.72 -1.76 -8.13
N LEU A 150 12.05 -1.13 -7.00
CA LEU A 150 11.23 -0.08 -6.40
C LEU A 150 11.06 1.14 -7.30
N ARG A 151 12.12 1.57 -8.01
CA ARG A 151 12.04 2.67 -8.99
C ARG A 151 11.08 2.35 -10.12
N ASN A 152 11.19 1.15 -10.71
CA ASN A 152 10.29 0.72 -11.77
C ASN A 152 8.84 0.64 -11.29
N LEU A 153 8.62 0.20 -10.05
CA LEU A 153 7.30 0.13 -9.43
C LEU A 153 6.73 1.55 -9.20
N ASN A 154 7.56 2.48 -8.72
CA ASN A 154 7.19 3.88 -8.53
C ASN A 154 6.81 4.56 -9.86
N ASP A 155 7.56 4.32 -10.95
CA ASP A 155 7.25 4.83 -12.29
C ASP A 155 5.85 4.36 -12.76
N LYS A 156 5.56 3.05 -12.62
CA LYS A 156 4.24 2.49 -12.98
C LYS A 156 3.11 3.08 -12.15
N LEU A 157 3.32 3.23 -10.83
CA LEU A 157 2.32 3.83 -9.95
C LEU A 157 2.09 5.31 -10.26
N SER A 158 3.12 6.04 -10.70
CA SER A 158 2.99 7.43 -11.14
C SER A 158 2.19 7.56 -12.44
N ASP A 159 2.37 6.63 -13.37
CA ASP A 159 1.52 6.55 -14.57
C ASP A 159 0.06 6.22 -14.19
N ALA A 160 -0.16 5.31 -13.24
CA ALA A 160 -1.48 4.95 -12.72
C ALA A 160 -2.17 6.15 -12.04
N GLU A 161 -1.48 6.85 -11.14
CA GLU A 161 -1.95 8.08 -10.49
C GLU A 161 -2.48 9.06 -11.52
N LYS A 162 -1.68 9.37 -12.55
CA LYS A 162 -2.04 10.36 -13.57
C LYS A 162 -3.33 9.98 -14.28
N CYS A 163 -3.47 8.70 -14.66
CA CYS A 163 -4.67 8.19 -15.30
C CYS A 163 -5.88 8.28 -14.35
N LEU A 164 -5.74 7.83 -13.11
CA LEU A 164 -6.83 7.87 -12.11
C LEU A 164 -7.29 9.30 -11.82
N LYS A 165 -6.37 10.25 -11.64
CA LYS A 165 -6.72 11.67 -11.44
C LYS A 165 -7.51 12.24 -12.62
N THR A 166 -7.06 11.96 -13.84
CA THR A 166 -7.76 12.39 -15.06
C THR A 166 -9.15 11.77 -15.16
N ALA A 167 -9.30 10.52 -14.76
CA ALA A 167 -10.59 9.82 -14.74
C ALA A 167 -11.55 10.40 -13.71
N ILE A 168 -11.08 10.65 -12.47
CA ILE A 168 -11.86 11.27 -11.38
C ILE A 168 -12.31 12.68 -11.79
N GLU A 169 -11.39 13.53 -12.25
CA GLU A 169 -11.72 14.89 -12.73
C GLU A 169 -12.68 14.89 -13.93
N GLY A 170 -12.66 13.81 -14.71
CA GLY A 170 -13.52 13.59 -15.86
C GLY A 170 -14.86 12.93 -15.54
N HIS A 171 -15.13 12.58 -14.28
CA HIS A 171 -16.34 11.88 -13.84
C HIS A 171 -16.56 10.55 -14.60
N ALA A 172 -15.48 9.78 -14.80
CA ALA A 172 -15.54 8.50 -15.50
C ALA A 172 -16.41 7.50 -14.73
N SER A 173 -17.20 6.69 -15.45
CA SER A 173 -18.00 5.63 -14.84
C SER A 173 -18.17 4.44 -15.78
N PHE A 174 -18.09 3.21 -15.26
CA PHE A 174 -18.34 1.97 -16.01
C PHE A 174 -18.68 0.78 -15.09
N ASP A 175 -19.34 -0.23 -15.65
CA ASP A 175 -19.63 -1.47 -14.94
C ASP A 175 -18.48 -2.48 -15.08
N PHE A 176 -18.02 -3.00 -13.94
CA PHE A 176 -16.94 -3.98 -13.86
C PHE A 176 -17.46 -5.35 -13.44
N HIS A 177 -17.36 -6.31 -14.36
CA HIS A 177 -17.84 -7.68 -14.17
C HIS A 177 -16.73 -8.57 -13.62
N VAL A 178 -16.59 -8.58 -12.29
CA VAL A 178 -15.52 -9.27 -11.56
C VAL A 178 -15.41 -10.76 -11.93
N ASN A 179 -16.53 -11.47 -12.06
CA ASN A 179 -16.49 -12.90 -12.39
C ASN A 179 -16.06 -13.19 -13.83
N ALA A 180 -16.07 -12.21 -14.73
CA ALA A 180 -15.74 -12.43 -16.13
C ALA A 180 -14.23 -12.37 -16.42
N LEU A 181 -13.42 -12.15 -15.39
CA LEU A 181 -11.98 -12.32 -15.43
C LEU A 181 -11.61 -13.80 -15.38
N ASP A 182 -10.57 -14.19 -16.12
CA ASP A 182 -9.97 -15.54 -16.11
C ASP A 182 -9.10 -15.70 -14.85
N TRP A 183 -9.75 -15.93 -13.72
CA TRP A 183 -9.12 -16.04 -12.40
C TRP A 183 -8.29 -17.31 -12.25
N ASP A 184 -8.66 -18.40 -12.92
CA ASP A 184 -7.89 -19.65 -12.86
C ASP A 184 -6.72 -19.70 -13.86
N GLY A 185 -6.67 -18.76 -14.79
CA GLY A 185 -5.60 -18.58 -15.75
C GLY A 185 -5.54 -19.71 -16.78
N ASP A 186 -6.67 -20.37 -17.05
CA ASP A 186 -6.77 -21.44 -18.06
C ASP A 186 -6.92 -20.89 -19.50
N GLY A 187 -7.15 -19.59 -19.64
CA GLY A 187 -7.37 -18.87 -20.89
C GLY A 187 -8.84 -18.74 -21.30
N THR A 188 -9.79 -19.10 -20.43
CA THR A 188 -11.24 -19.12 -20.69
C THR A 188 -11.99 -18.46 -19.54
N SER A 189 -12.79 -17.43 -19.86
CA SER A 189 -13.70 -16.81 -18.90
C SER A 189 -14.96 -17.67 -18.69
N GLU A 190 -15.18 -18.13 -17.46
CA GLU A 190 -16.31 -18.93 -16.99
C GLU A 190 -17.07 -18.23 -15.83
N PRO A 191 -17.73 -17.09 -16.09
CA PRO A 191 -18.25 -16.17 -15.05
C PRO A 191 -19.39 -16.71 -14.18
N TYR A 192 -19.85 -17.93 -14.45
CA TYR A 192 -20.92 -18.57 -13.69
C TYR A 192 -20.51 -19.89 -13.03
N ALA A 193 -19.26 -20.32 -13.24
CA ALA A 193 -18.72 -21.53 -12.65
C ALA A 193 -17.82 -21.13 -11.46
N PRO A 194 -17.96 -21.75 -10.27
CA PRO A 194 -17.25 -21.29 -9.09
C PRO A 194 -15.73 -21.45 -9.21
N LEU A 195 -14.99 -20.41 -8.83
CA LEU A 195 -13.55 -20.48 -8.64
C LEU A 195 -13.20 -21.40 -7.48
N ARG A 196 -12.16 -22.20 -7.67
CA ARG A 196 -11.75 -23.24 -6.73
C ARG A 196 -10.29 -23.09 -6.35
N ILE A 197 -10.00 -23.46 -5.10
CA ILE A 197 -8.64 -23.57 -4.60
C ILE A 197 -8.39 -24.97 -4.06
N THR A 198 -7.20 -25.51 -4.32
CA THR A 198 -6.82 -26.86 -3.94
C THR A 198 -5.38 -26.92 -3.44
N ASP A 199 -5.10 -27.82 -2.50
CA ASP A 199 -3.74 -28.19 -2.08
C ASP A 199 -3.31 -29.57 -2.65
N GLY A 200 -4.10 -30.12 -3.58
CA GLY A 200 -3.96 -31.46 -4.15
C GLY A 200 -4.62 -32.58 -3.33
N THR A 201 -4.99 -32.33 -2.08
CA THR A 201 -5.71 -33.27 -1.18
C THR A 201 -7.17 -32.83 -0.98
N HIS A 202 -7.37 -31.55 -0.73
CA HIS A 202 -8.66 -30.90 -0.50
C HIS A 202 -8.89 -29.83 -1.58
N THR A 203 -10.15 -29.64 -1.95
CA THR A 203 -10.59 -28.59 -2.88
C THR A 203 -11.80 -27.90 -2.28
N TYR A 204 -11.79 -26.58 -2.32
CA TYR A 204 -12.84 -25.72 -1.80
C TYR A 204 -13.26 -24.71 -2.86
N GLU A 205 -14.52 -24.27 -2.83
CA GLU A 205 -14.96 -23.14 -3.65
C GLU A 205 -14.54 -21.85 -2.93
N LEU A 206 -13.89 -20.93 -3.65
CA LEU A 206 -13.24 -19.76 -3.04
C LEU A 206 -14.26 -18.92 -2.25
N TYR A 207 -15.45 -18.73 -2.80
CA TYR A 207 -16.49 -17.94 -2.17
C TYR A 207 -16.91 -18.51 -0.79
N GLU A 208 -16.86 -19.83 -0.60
CA GLU A 208 -17.23 -20.44 0.69
C GLU A 208 -16.26 -20.03 1.79
N ILE A 209 -14.99 -19.88 1.43
CA ILE A 209 -13.92 -19.41 2.32
C ILE A 209 -14.06 -17.91 2.56
N LEU A 210 -14.23 -17.12 1.48
CA LEU A 210 -14.31 -15.66 1.56
C LEU A 210 -15.50 -15.20 2.42
N TYR A 211 -16.63 -15.88 2.29
CA TYR A 211 -17.86 -15.57 3.03
C TYR A 211 -17.98 -16.35 4.34
N GLY A 212 -16.92 -17.04 4.79
CA GLY A 212 -16.86 -17.73 6.07
C GLY A 212 -17.94 -18.82 6.23
N ILE A 213 -18.39 -19.37 5.11
CA ILE A 213 -19.30 -20.53 5.04
C ILE A 213 -18.51 -21.78 5.46
N GLU A 214 -17.25 -21.88 5.00
CA GLU A 214 -16.32 -22.93 5.36
C GLU A 214 -15.01 -22.36 5.94
N GLU A 215 -14.46 -23.04 6.95
CA GLU A 215 -13.10 -22.79 7.45
C GLU A 215 -12.16 -23.82 6.82
N PRO A 216 -11.32 -23.44 5.83
CA PRO A 216 -10.54 -24.40 5.07
C PRO A 216 -9.39 -24.97 5.90
N VAL A 217 -9.06 -26.25 5.70
CA VAL A 217 -7.90 -26.89 6.30
C VAL A 217 -7.04 -27.46 5.18
N PHE A 218 -5.95 -26.75 4.84
CA PHE A 218 -4.99 -27.20 3.85
C PHE A 218 -3.82 -27.95 4.50
N GLU A 219 -3.43 -29.07 3.90
CA GLU A 219 -2.24 -29.86 4.22
C GLU A 219 -0.97 -29.30 3.55
N SER A 220 -1.13 -28.50 2.50
CA SER A 220 -0.03 -27.81 1.82
C SER A 220 -0.44 -26.41 1.35
N THR A 221 0.46 -25.69 0.66
CA THR A 221 0.12 -24.36 0.13
C THR A 221 -0.96 -24.49 -0.93
N PRO A 222 -2.15 -23.88 -0.73
CA PRO A 222 -3.21 -23.94 -1.73
C PRO A 222 -2.81 -23.18 -2.99
N VAL A 223 -3.29 -23.66 -4.13
CA VAL A 223 -3.19 -23.03 -5.44
C VAL A 223 -4.58 -22.95 -6.07
N ILE A 224 -4.74 -22.14 -7.11
CA ILE A 224 -5.96 -22.14 -7.91
C ILE A 224 -6.10 -23.47 -8.65
N ASP A 225 -7.30 -24.04 -8.62
CA ASP A 225 -7.65 -25.26 -9.37
C ASP A 225 -8.14 -24.88 -10.77
N GLN A 226 -7.30 -25.08 -11.79
CA GLN A 226 -7.61 -24.81 -13.21
C GLN A 226 -8.70 -25.70 -13.82
N ALA A 227 -9.36 -26.54 -13.02
CA ALA A 227 -10.57 -27.26 -13.39
C ALA A 227 -11.82 -26.70 -12.69
N GLY A 228 -11.67 -25.60 -11.95
CA GLY A 228 -12.76 -24.76 -11.46
C GLY A 228 -13.36 -23.92 -12.57
N GLY A 229 -14.04 -22.83 -12.20
CA GLY A 229 -14.31 -21.72 -13.11
C GLY A 229 -13.78 -20.42 -12.50
N ASP A 230 -14.43 -19.30 -12.79
CA ASP A 230 -13.93 -17.97 -12.43
C ASP A 230 -14.76 -17.23 -11.38
N ALA A 231 -15.96 -17.72 -11.10
CA ALA A 231 -16.92 -16.99 -10.29
C ALA A 231 -16.65 -17.13 -8.79
N TRP A 232 -16.48 -16.01 -8.10
CA TRP A 232 -16.42 -15.97 -6.64
C TRP A 232 -17.23 -14.82 -6.06
N PHE A 233 -17.57 -13.84 -6.89
CA PHE A 233 -18.30 -12.64 -6.52
C PHE A 233 -19.79 -12.85 -6.79
N ASP A 234 -20.59 -13.02 -5.75
CA ASP A 234 -22.05 -13.00 -5.82
C ASP A 234 -22.49 -11.76 -5.06
N PHE A 235 -23.08 -10.82 -5.79
CA PHE A 235 -23.31 -9.49 -5.30
C PHE A 235 -24.26 -9.50 -4.09
N GLU A 236 -25.34 -10.28 -4.13
CA GLU A 236 -26.25 -10.46 -3.02
C GLU A 236 -25.56 -11.00 -1.76
N THR A 237 -24.62 -11.94 -1.94
CA THR A 237 -23.83 -12.51 -0.83
C THR A 237 -22.86 -11.49 -0.25
N VAL A 238 -22.15 -10.74 -1.11
CA VAL A 238 -21.23 -9.67 -0.68
C VAL A 238 -22.01 -8.60 0.07
N SER A 239 -23.12 -8.13 -0.49
CA SER A 239 -24.01 -7.14 0.12
C SER A 239 -24.53 -7.59 1.49
N ALA A 240 -25.03 -8.83 1.57
CA ALA A 240 -25.49 -9.40 2.84
C ALA A 240 -24.35 -9.50 3.86
N ALA A 241 -23.16 -9.95 3.44
CA ALA A 241 -21.99 -10.08 4.30
C ALA A 241 -21.51 -8.71 4.83
N LEU A 242 -21.42 -7.68 3.98
CA LEU A 242 -21.03 -6.32 4.36
C LEU A 242 -22.02 -5.71 5.36
N ARG A 243 -23.32 -5.92 5.15
CA ARG A 243 -24.39 -5.43 6.05
C ARG A 243 -24.52 -6.24 7.33
N GLY A 244 -23.90 -7.42 7.39
CA GLY A 244 -24.05 -8.36 8.51
C GLY A 244 -25.44 -8.99 8.56
N GLU A 245 -26.08 -9.11 7.40
CA GLU A 245 -27.34 -9.81 7.20
C GLU A 245 -27.08 -11.31 6.99
N PRO A 246 -28.10 -12.17 7.17
CA PRO A 246 -27.96 -13.58 6.83
C PRO A 246 -27.62 -13.75 5.35
N LEU A 247 -26.61 -14.56 5.05
CA LEU A 247 -26.24 -14.91 3.67
C LEU A 247 -27.43 -15.55 2.93
N PRO A 248 -27.56 -15.33 1.60
CA PRO A 248 -28.62 -15.93 0.82
C PRO A 248 -28.56 -17.47 0.87
N SER A 249 -29.72 -18.11 0.74
CA SER A 249 -29.83 -19.58 0.83
C SER A 249 -29.22 -20.32 -0.37
N SER A 250 -28.94 -19.59 -1.43
CA SER A 250 -28.31 -20.07 -2.66
C SER A 250 -27.45 -18.94 -3.20
N ILE A 251 -26.23 -19.28 -3.57
CA ILE A 251 -25.28 -18.39 -4.25
C ILE A 251 -25.46 -18.63 -5.74
N GLY A 252 -25.61 -17.55 -6.50
CA GLY A 252 -25.95 -17.59 -7.90
C GLY A 252 -25.20 -16.52 -8.67
N PHE A 253 -24.13 -16.94 -9.33
CA PHE A 253 -23.36 -16.09 -10.22
C PHE A 253 -24.16 -15.76 -11.51
N THR A 254 -24.34 -14.48 -11.79
CA THR A 254 -25.20 -13.93 -12.83
C THR A 254 -24.61 -12.65 -13.45
N ASP A 255 -25.22 -12.17 -14.54
CA ASP A 255 -24.80 -10.92 -15.18
C ASP A 255 -25.04 -9.66 -14.32
N SER A 256 -25.85 -9.76 -13.26
CA SER A 256 -26.03 -8.67 -12.29
C SER A 256 -24.90 -8.60 -11.26
N ASP A 257 -23.94 -9.53 -11.28
CA ASP A 257 -22.76 -9.50 -10.43
C ASP A 257 -21.69 -8.59 -11.03
N TYR A 258 -21.88 -7.29 -10.84
CA TYR A 258 -20.92 -6.26 -11.20
C TYR A 258 -20.76 -5.24 -10.07
N ILE A 259 -19.65 -4.53 -10.14
CA ILE A 259 -19.35 -3.33 -9.36
C ILE A 259 -19.44 -2.14 -10.32
N SER A 260 -20.20 -1.11 -9.97
CA SER A 260 -20.11 0.17 -10.65
C SER A 260 -18.82 0.84 -10.21
N ILE A 261 -17.97 1.20 -11.15
CA ILE A 261 -16.75 1.95 -10.90
C ILE A 261 -17.02 3.38 -11.31
N ASP A 262 -17.00 4.31 -10.37
CA ASP A 262 -17.11 5.75 -10.63
C ASP A 262 -16.06 6.55 -9.84
N GLU A 263 -16.36 7.80 -9.49
CA GLU A 263 -15.44 8.70 -8.78
C GLU A 263 -15.00 8.12 -7.44
N GLY A 264 -15.91 7.48 -6.70
CA GLY A 264 -15.62 6.89 -5.41
C GLY A 264 -14.66 5.71 -5.50
N GLU A 265 -14.95 4.71 -6.33
CA GLU A 265 -14.03 3.58 -6.50
C GLU A 265 -12.69 4.00 -7.10
N LEU A 266 -12.69 4.93 -8.05
CA LEU A 266 -11.43 5.45 -8.62
C LEU A 266 -10.61 6.21 -7.56
N ALA A 267 -11.26 6.99 -6.70
CA ALA A 267 -10.61 7.66 -5.57
C ALA A 267 -10.05 6.65 -4.56
N TYR A 268 -10.77 5.55 -4.31
CA TYR A 268 -10.27 4.46 -3.46
C TYR A 268 -9.01 3.80 -4.05
N ILE A 269 -9.02 3.51 -5.36
CA ILE A 269 -7.85 2.95 -6.06
C ILE A 269 -6.68 3.94 -6.03
N LEU A 270 -6.94 5.23 -6.23
CA LEU A 270 -5.92 6.26 -6.15
C LEU A 270 -5.32 6.36 -4.73
N ALA A 271 -6.14 6.28 -3.68
CA ALA A 271 -5.65 6.25 -2.31
C ALA A 271 -4.70 5.06 -2.08
N LEU A 272 -4.98 3.89 -2.66
CA LEU A 272 -4.06 2.76 -2.61
C LEU A 272 -2.75 3.04 -3.36
N VAL A 273 -2.82 3.60 -4.57
CA VAL A 273 -1.65 3.98 -5.38
C VAL A 273 -0.74 4.94 -4.61
N GLU A 274 -1.31 5.99 -4.02
CA GLU A 274 -0.55 7.00 -3.29
C GLU A 274 0.04 6.45 -1.98
N ALA A 275 -0.68 5.56 -1.29
CA ALA A 275 -0.16 4.86 -0.12
C ALA A 275 1.04 3.97 -0.47
N LEU A 276 0.99 3.27 -1.61
CA LEU A 276 2.10 2.46 -2.11
C LEU A 276 3.29 3.33 -2.50
N LYS A 277 3.07 4.41 -3.25
CA LYS A 277 4.12 5.38 -3.61
C LYS A 277 4.80 5.95 -2.37
N ALA A 278 4.04 6.46 -1.40
CA ALA A 278 4.58 6.97 -0.15
C ALA A 278 5.41 5.91 0.61
N GLY A 279 4.98 4.64 0.59
CA GLY A 279 5.74 3.53 1.17
C GLY A 279 7.05 3.21 0.43
N ILE A 280 7.08 3.37 -0.90
CA ILE A 280 8.23 3.12 -1.79
C ILE A 280 9.22 4.29 -1.76
N ASP A 281 8.73 5.53 -1.66
CA ASP A 281 9.56 6.73 -1.67
C ASP A 281 10.52 6.75 -0.48
N LEU A 282 10.14 6.19 0.67
CA LEU A 282 11.01 6.11 1.86
C LEU A 282 12.31 5.31 1.62
N PRO A 283 12.26 4.02 1.22
CA PRO A 283 13.47 3.26 0.90
C PRO A 283 14.20 3.75 -0.36
N LEU A 284 13.54 4.48 -1.27
CA LEU A 284 14.21 5.18 -2.38
C LEU A 284 14.93 6.45 -1.89
N THR A 285 14.37 7.16 -0.92
CA THR A 285 14.94 8.37 -0.33
C THR A 285 16.20 8.06 0.46
N TRP A 286 16.09 7.17 1.45
CA TRP A 286 17.18 6.91 2.39
C TRP A 286 17.79 5.53 2.20
N ASN A 287 19.11 5.47 2.35
CA ASN A 287 19.85 4.23 2.47
C ASN A 287 19.51 3.61 3.83
N LEU A 288 18.92 2.43 3.81
CA LEU A 288 18.53 1.72 5.03
C LEU A 288 19.54 0.60 5.39
N THR A 289 20.70 0.59 4.75
CA THR A 289 21.77 -0.40 4.99
C THR A 289 22.47 -0.09 6.31
N LEU A 290 22.55 -1.11 7.18
CA LEU A 290 23.33 -1.08 8.40
C LEU A 290 24.74 -1.65 8.13
N PRO A 291 25.75 -1.28 8.91
CA PRO A 291 27.10 -1.83 8.76
C PRO A 291 27.15 -3.35 8.96
N GLU A 292 28.09 -4.04 8.30
CA GLU A 292 28.20 -5.52 8.34
C GLU A 292 28.44 -6.10 9.73
N ASP A 293 29.13 -5.35 10.58
CA ASP A 293 29.45 -5.68 11.97
C ASP A 293 28.39 -5.18 12.97
N PHE A 294 27.25 -4.66 12.48
CA PHE A 294 26.15 -4.22 13.33
C PHE A 294 25.55 -5.41 14.12
N PRO A 295 25.20 -5.23 15.42
CA PRO A 295 24.60 -6.29 16.22
C PRO A 295 23.35 -6.89 15.58
N ASN A 296 23.43 -8.16 15.17
CA ASN A 296 22.32 -8.85 14.50
C ASN A 296 21.29 -9.34 15.54
N PRO A 297 20.02 -8.90 15.48
CA PRO A 297 18.99 -9.27 16.46
C PRO A 297 18.77 -10.79 16.56
N ALA A 298 19.02 -11.55 15.50
CA ALA A 298 18.88 -13.02 15.50
C ALA A 298 19.88 -13.73 16.43
N ASN A 299 20.95 -13.05 16.85
CA ASN A 299 21.94 -13.60 17.78
C ASN A 299 21.53 -13.45 19.26
N TYR A 300 20.39 -12.83 19.54
CA TYR A 300 19.95 -12.50 20.89
C TYR A 300 18.62 -13.20 21.21
N GLU A 301 18.55 -13.83 22.38
CA GLU A 301 17.28 -14.35 22.93
C GLU A 301 16.47 -13.26 23.65
N ASP A 302 17.15 -12.23 24.15
CA ASP A 302 16.59 -11.10 24.88
C ASP A 302 16.70 -9.80 24.07
N PRO A 303 15.57 -9.17 23.68
CA PRO A 303 15.58 -7.91 22.95
C PRO A 303 16.33 -6.78 23.67
N LEU A 304 16.31 -6.76 25.02
CA LEU A 304 17.01 -5.73 25.78
C LEU A 304 18.54 -5.89 25.67
N ALA A 305 19.03 -7.13 25.63
CA ALA A 305 20.46 -7.39 25.44
C ALA A 305 20.93 -6.93 24.05
N TRP A 306 20.09 -7.10 23.02
CA TRP A 306 20.37 -6.57 21.69
C TRP A 306 20.39 -5.04 21.67
N GLU A 307 19.40 -4.39 22.28
CA GLU A 307 19.32 -2.93 22.35
C GLU A 307 20.55 -2.32 23.03
N LEU A 308 21.00 -2.89 24.14
CA LEU A 308 22.22 -2.47 24.84
C LEU A 308 23.48 -2.62 23.97
N ASP A 309 23.60 -3.72 23.22
CA ASP A 309 24.73 -3.92 22.31
C ASP A 309 24.68 -2.97 21.12
N VAL A 310 23.50 -2.58 20.64
CA VAL A 310 23.33 -1.53 19.61
C VAL A 310 23.81 -0.17 20.14
N LEU A 311 23.40 0.23 21.34
CA LEU A 311 23.82 1.50 21.94
C LEU A 311 25.34 1.52 22.16
N ALA A 312 25.89 0.45 22.73
CA ALA A 312 27.33 0.31 22.94
C ALA A 312 28.13 0.27 21.64
N TYR A 313 27.57 -0.31 20.57
CA TYR A 313 28.16 -0.29 19.25
C TYR A 313 28.27 1.13 18.69
N ILE A 314 27.22 1.97 18.83
CA ILE A 314 27.21 3.33 18.29
C ILE A 314 28.23 4.21 19.02
N ASP A 315 28.20 4.19 20.36
CA ASP A 315 29.14 4.89 21.25
C ASP A 315 30.59 4.48 20.96
N GLY A 316 30.88 3.17 20.95
CA GLY A 316 32.25 2.68 20.82
C GLY A 316 32.85 2.67 19.42
N LYS A 317 32.07 2.83 18.33
CA LYS A 317 32.60 2.64 16.97
C LYS A 317 33.49 3.78 16.48
N GLY A 318 33.34 4.98 17.04
CA GLY A 318 34.16 6.15 16.69
C GLY A 318 35.50 6.20 17.42
N ASP A 319 35.49 6.02 18.74
CA ASP A 319 36.64 6.29 19.62
C ASP A 319 37.15 5.04 20.39
N GLY A 320 36.44 3.92 20.30
CA GLY A 320 36.76 2.65 20.96
C GLY A 320 36.45 2.63 22.46
N ASN A 321 35.72 3.62 22.98
CA ASN A 321 35.31 3.73 24.37
C ASN A 321 33.79 3.62 24.46
N VAL A 322 33.27 2.94 25.48
CA VAL A 322 31.83 2.93 25.76
C VAL A 322 31.65 3.69 27.06
N ASP A 323 31.25 4.94 26.97
CA ASP A 323 30.99 5.80 28.13
C ASP A 323 29.49 6.00 28.43
N TYR A 324 28.64 5.20 27.78
CA TYR A 324 27.19 5.19 27.93
C TYR A 324 26.54 6.48 27.44
N ARG A 325 27.17 7.11 26.44
CA ARG A 325 26.69 8.34 25.83
C ARG A 325 26.99 8.36 24.34
N ILE A 326 25.98 8.65 23.54
CA ILE A 326 26.11 8.92 22.10
C ILE A 326 26.07 10.44 21.92
N ILE A 327 27.16 11.07 21.48
CA ILE A 327 27.25 12.52 21.32
C ILE A 327 26.95 12.99 19.88
N ASN A 328 26.12 14.03 19.77
CA ASN A 328 25.89 14.79 18.54
C ASN A 328 25.73 16.30 18.82
N PRO A 329 26.80 17.01 19.22
CA PRO A 329 26.72 18.42 19.62
C PRO A 329 26.95 19.42 18.48
N LEU A 330 27.30 18.94 17.27
CA LEU A 330 27.68 19.78 16.13
C LEU A 330 26.67 19.72 14.97
N ASP A 331 25.52 19.07 15.20
CA ASP A 331 24.43 18.92 14.24
C ASP A 331 24.90 18.26 12.92
N ASP A 332 25.94 17.42 13.01
CA ASP A 332 26.57 16.68 11.90
C ASP A 332 26.39 15.17 11.99
N GLY A 333 25.60 14.71 12.98
CA GLY A 333 25.34 13.32 13.29
C GLY A 333 26.26 12.76 14.37
N GLY A 334 27.42 13.38 14.64
CA GLY A 334 28.34 12.93 15.68
C GLY A 334 28.64 11.42 15.63
N GLU A 335 28.44 10.74 16.75
CA GLU A 335 28.65 9.29 16.88
C GLU A 335 27.59 8.44 16.17
N TRP A 336 26.42 8.98 15.85
CA TRP A 336 25.43 8.27 15.02
C TRP A 336 25.96 7.93 13.62
N ASN A 337 27.02 8.62 13.15
CA ASN A 337 27.71 8.29 11.91
C ASN A 337 28.39 6.90 11.96
N ALA A 338 28.48 6.24 13.12
CA ALA A 338 28.78 4.81 13.26
C ALA A 338 27.84 3.90 12.43
N LEU A 339 26.65 4.41 12.08
CA LEU A 339 25.65 3.71 11.27
C LEU A 339 25.79 4.01 9.77
N ASP A 340 26.73 4.83 9.30
CA ASP A 340 26.87 5.16 7.87
C ASP A 340 26.93 3.89 6.98
N PRO A 341 26.17 3.85 5.87
CA PRO A 341 25.38 4.94 5.27
C PRO A 341 23.92 5.04 5.73
N PHE A 342 23.50 4.37 6.81
CA PHE A 342 22.11 4.36 7.28
C PHE A 342 21.51 5.78 7.42
N LEU A 343 20.32 5.99 6.88
CA LEU A 343 19.58 7.25 6.84
C LEU A 343 20.32 8.42 6.17
N THR A 344 21.27 8.11 5.30
CA THR A 344 21.80 9.06 4.30
C THR A 344 21.06 8.87 2.99
N PHE A 345 20.91 9.93 2.18
CA PHE A 345 20.20 9.80 0.91
C PHE A 345 20.85 8.79 -0.05
N ASN A 346 20.01 8.04 -0.75
CA ASN A 346 20.41 7.36 -1.97
C ASN A 346 20.54 8.37 -3.13
N GLU A 347 20.94 7.89 -4.31
CA GLU A 347 20.87 8.69 -5.53
C GLU A 347 19.45 9.22 -5.75
N ASN A 348 19.33 10.52 -5.99
CA ASN A 348 18.08 11.26 -6.12
C ASN A 348 17.18 11.27 -4.86
N GLY A 349 17.70 10.97 -3.67
CA GLY A 349 16.89 10.92 -2.44
C GLY A 349 16.13 12.21 -2.14
N ALA A 350 16.70 13.37 -2.48
CA ALA A 350 16.01 14.66 -2.34
C ALA A 350 14.75 14.79 -3.21
N THR A 351 14.72 14.12 -4.38
CA THR A 351 13.56 14.06 -5.27
C THR A 351 12.50 13.16 -4.66
N TYR A 352 12.86 11.93 -4.28
CA TYR A 352 11.92 10.99 -3.66
C TYR A 352 11.37 11.49 -2.33
N LEU A 353 12.10 12.32 -1.57
CA LEU A 353 11.56 12.96 -0.37
C LEU A 353 10.48 14.00 -0.70
N ALA A 354 10.65 14.74 -1.78
CA ALA A 354 9.63 15.68 -2.26
C ALA A 354 8.40 14.93 -2.78
N ASP A 355 8.64 13.83 -3.51
CA ASP A 355 7.59 12.96 -4.04
C ASP A 355 6.83 12.24 -2.91
N PHE A 356 7.51 11.81 -1.84
CA PHE A 356 6.87 11.26 -0.63
C PHE A 356 5.83 12.23 -0.05
N VAL A 357 6.18 13.51 0.08
CA VAL A 357 5.26 14.52 0.61
C VAL A 357 4.09 14.72 -0.35
N GLU A 358 4.36 14.74 -1.65
CA GLU A 358 3.31 14.85 -2.67
C GLU A 358 2.35 13.66 -2.59
N SER A 359 2.87 12.43 -2.54
CA SER A 359 2.06 11.21 -2.40
C SER A 359 1.21 11.22 -1.13
N VAL A 360 1.73 11.71 0.00
CA VAL A 360 0.95 11.86 1.25
C VAL A 360 -0.17 12.89 1.10
N GLN A 361 0.07 13.99 0.38
CA GLN A 361 -0.97 15.00 0.12
C GLN A 361 -2.02 14.48 -0.87
N GLU A 362 -1.61 13.76 -1.92
CA GLU A 362 -2.50 13.18 -2.92
C GLU A 362 -3.33 12.03 -2.33
N LEU A 363 -2.77 11.23 -1.42
CA LEU A 363 -3.51 10.27 -0.60
C LEU A 363 -4.64 10.97 0.19
N ALA A 364 -4.33 12.07 0.85
CA ALA A 364 -5.32 12.84 1.60
C ALA A 364 -6.40 13.42 0.68
N TRP A 365 -6.03 13.88 -0.51
CA TRP A 365 -6.97 14.34 -1.53
C TRP A 365 -7.90 13.22 -2.00
N ALA A 366 -7.36 12.04 -2.30
CA ALA A 366 -8.13 10.88 -2.73
C ALA A 366 -9.14 10.42 -1.65
N ILE A 367 -8.73 10.42 -0.38
CA ILE A 367 -9.65 10.13 0.74
C ILE A 367 -10.78 11.15 0.82
N LEU A 368 -10.50 12.44 0.58
CA LEU A 368 -11.53 13.49 0.55
C LEU A 368 -12.47 13.35 -0.66
N GLN A 369 -11.98 12.90 -1.82
CA GLN A 369 -12.86 12.61 -2.95
C GLN A 369 -13.79 11.45 -2.64
N LEU A 370 -13.25 10.38 -2.04
CA LEU A 370 -14.03 9.23 -1.60
C LEU A 370 -15.08 9.62 -0.54
N ASP A 371 -14.73 10.44 0.45
CA ASP A 371 -15.68 10.93 1.46
C ASP A 371 -16.80 11.76 0.83
N SER A 372 -16.44 12.69 -0.08
CA SER A 372 -17.41 13.48 -0.84
C SER A 372 -18.33 12.61 -1.69
N ASP A 373 -17.82 11.55 -2.30
CA ASP A 373 -18.60 10.62 -3.11
C ASP A 373 -19.68 9.94 -2.25
N VAL A 374 -19.27 9.30 -1.14
CA VAL A 374 -20.16 8.62 -0.18
C VAL A 374 -21.29 9.53 0.33
N GLU A 375 -20.98 10.79 0.63
CA GLU A 375 -21.95 11.78 1.12
C GLU A 375 -23.00 12.17 0.07
N ASN A 376 -22.61 12.20 -1.21
CA ASN A 376 -23.46 12.68 -2.29
C ASN A 376 -24.22 11.55 -3.00
N ASP A 377 -23.73 10.32 -2.89
CA ASP A 377 -24.24 9.22 -3.68
C ASP A 377 -25.49 8.58 -3.07
N PRO A 378 -26.55 8.40 -3.91
CA PRO A 378 -27.73 7.71 -3.46
C PRO A 378 -27.35 6.28 -3.09
N ALA A 379 -28.04 5.70 -2.11
CA ALA A 379 -27.82 4.31 -1.76
C ALA A 379 -28.02 3.40 -2.99
N ASP A 380 -26.91 2.97 -3.56
CA ASP A 380 -26.80 2.02 -4.66
C ASP A 380 -26.05 0.81 -4.13
N ILE A 381 -26.58 -0.35 -4.49
CA ILE A 381 -26.05 -1.62 -4.04
C ILE A 381 -24.77 -1.95 -4.83
N HIS A 382 -24.69 -1.60 -6.12
CA HIS A 382 -23.56 -1.97 -6.99
C HIS A 382 -22.34 -1.04 -6.87
N ASP A 383 -22.52 0.11 -6.27
CA ASP A 383 -21.48 1.07 -5.92
C ASP A 383 -21.04 0.79 -4.47
N LEU A 384 -19.75 0.51 -4.31
CA LEU A 384 -19.12 0.09 -3.06
C LEU A 384 -18.82 1.28 -2.13
N THR A 385 -18.83 2.49 -2.66
CA THR A 385 -18.59 3.74 -1.95
C THR A 385 -19.90 4.45 -1.61
N SER A 386 -21.04 3.99 -2.11
CA SER A 386 -22.34 4.57 -1.78
C SER A 386 -22.70 4.51 -0.29
N SER A 387 -23.65 5.40 0.07
CA SER A 387 -24.31 5.44 1.38
C SER A 387 -25.03 4.14 1.79
N TYR A 388 -25.11 3.14 0.90
CA TYR A 388 -25.60 1.80 1.23
C TYR A 388 -24.62 1.01 2.11
N TYR A 389 -23.31 1.21 1.95
CA TYR A 389 -22.26 0.47 2.67
C TYR A 389 -21.48 1.31 3.66
N VAL A 390 -21.19 2.56 3.29
CA VAL A 390 -20.35 3.47 4.06
C VAL A 390 -21.23 4.63 4.51
N GLU A 391 -21.22 4.92 5.81
CA GLU A 391 -22.00 6.06 6.32
C GLU A 391 -21.20 7.36 6.16
N ASP A 392 -19.95 7.35 6.62
CA ASP A 392 -18.96 8.40 6.44
C ASP A 392 -17.58 7.73 6.27
N VAL A 393 -16.67 8.31 5.50
CA VAL A 393 -15.31 7.78 5.33
C VAL A 393 -14.38 8.34 6.40
N VAL A 394 -14.54 9.62 6.69
CA VAL A 394 -13.84 10.36 7.76
C VAL A 394 -14.84 11.18 8.58
N ASP A 395 -14.53 11.44 9.85
CA ASP A 395 -15.33 12.36 10.66
C ASP A 395 -14.96 13.83 10.35
N ASP A 396 -15.82 14.79 10.75
CA ASP A 396 -15.60 16.23 10.52
C ASP A 396 -14.19 16.71 10.95
N GLN A 397 -13.65 16.13 12.02
CA GLN A 397 -12.32 16.49 12.52
C GLN A 397 -11.23 15.96 11.59
N GLY A 398 -11.34 14.70 11.16
CA GLY A 398 -10.45 14.05 10.20
C GLY A 398 -10.48 14.72 8.84
N GLU A 399 -11.67 15.04 8.32
CA GLU A 399 -11.86 15.79 7.07
C GLU A 399 -11.12 17.15 7.14
N GLY A 400 -11.29 17.88 8.25
CA GLY A 400 -10.59 19.13 8.50
C GLY A 400 -9.06 18.98 8.48
N GLN A 401 -8.53 17.92 9.09
CA GLN A 401 -7.08 17.63 9.08
C GLN A 401 -6.57 17.25 7.68
N LEU A 402 -7.32 16.45 6.92
CA LEU A 402 -6.97 16.10 5.54
C LEU A 402 -6.98 17.34 4.64
N LEU A 403 -7.96 18.23 4.80
CA LEU A 403 -8.00 19.51 4.08
C LEU A 403 -6.79 20.40 4.40
N GLU A 404 -6.35 20.46 5.66
CA GLU A 404 -5.12 21.16 6.04
C GLU A 404 -3.88 20.52 5.41
N LEU A 405 -3.79 19.19 5.40
CA LEU A 405 -2.70 18.45 4.78
C LEU A 405 -2.61 18.71 3.28
N VAL A 406 -3.74 18.61 2.57
CA VAL A 406 -3.82 18.89 1.12
C VAL A 406 -3.42 20.33 0.83
N ARG A 407 -3.95 21.31 1.58
CA ARG A 407 -3.75 22.74 1.28
C ARG A 407 -2.41 23.30 1.69
N PHE A 408 -1.89 22.85 2.83
CA PHE A 408 -0.74 23.48 3.48
C PHE A 408 0.42 22.50 3.74
N GLY A 409 0.21 21.19 3.52
CA GLY A 409 1.20 20.19 3.86
C GLY A 409 1.46 20.16 5.38
N THR A 410 0.41 20.32 6.18
CA THR A 410 0.49 20.37 7.65
C THR A 410 -0.45 19.38 8.30
N ILE A 411 0.00 18.73 9.37
CA ILE A 411 -0.84 17.84 10.20
C ILE A 411 -0.74 18.28 11.65
N THR A 412 -1.89 18.42 12.32
CA THR A 412 -1.94 18.71 13.76
C THR A 412 -2.13 17.42 14.55
N ILE A 413 -1.16 17.07 15.39
CA ILE A 413 -1.17 15.88 16.23
C ILE A 413 -1.50 16.28 17.66
N PRO A 414 -2.66 15.87 18.21
CA PRO A 414 -2.94 16.02 19.63
C PRO A 414 -2.10 15.03 20.44
N LEU A 415 -1.38 15.53 21.43
CA LEU A 415 -0.57 14.75 22.36
C LEU A 415 -1.16 14.89 23.76
N SER A 416 -1.37 13.77 24.44
CA SER A 416 -1.82 13.73 25.83
C SER A 416 -0.71 13.17 26.71
N MET A 417 -0.12 14.01 27.56
CA MET A 417 0.88 13.60 28.55
C MET A 417 0.44 14.03 29.93
N GLU A 418 0.39 13.08 30.87
CA GLU A 418 0.24 13.29 32.31
C GLU A 418 -0.72 14.43 32.73
N SER A 419 -1.92 14.48 32.14
CA SER A 419 -3.02 15.45 32.38
C SER A 419 -2.98 16.80 31.66
N GLU A 420 -2.06 17.00 30.72
CA GLU A 420 -2.01 18.18 29.84
C GLU A 420 -2.18 17.78 28.36
N GLU A 421 -2.97 18.57 27.64
CA GLU A 421 -3.18 18.44 26.19
C GLU A 421 -2.22 19.40 25.48
N TYR A 422 -1.34 18.83 24.66
CA TYR A 422 -0.43 19.54 23.80
C TYR A 422 -0.83 19.30 22.34
N THR A 423 -0.53 20.25 21.47
CA THR A 423 -0.71 20.08 20.03
C THR A 423 0.65 20.25 19.36
N MET A 424 1.08 19.26 18.61
CA MET A 424 2.26 19.37 17.75
C MET A 424 1.80 19.58 16.32
N ILE A 425 2.37 20.56 15.63
CA ILE A 425 2.11 20.78 14.20
C ILE A 425 3.31 20.22 13.43
N VAL A 426 3.02 19.32 12.48
CA VAL A 426 4.01 18.73 11.58
C VAL A 426 3.90 19.41 10.22
N HIS A 427 4.95 20.11 9.82
CA HIS A 427 5.06 20.86 8.56
C HIS A 427 5.71 20.00 7.47
N LEU A 428 4.99 19.00 6.94
CA LEU A 428 5.50 18.10 5.90
C LEU A 428 5.99 18.84 4.64
N HIS A 429 5.41 19.99 4.31
CA HIS A 429 5.88 20.83 3.21
C HIS A 429 7.37 21.23 3.35
N LYS A 430 7.93 21.27 4.57
CA LYS A 430 9.36 21.55 4.77
C LYS A 430 10.27 20.46 4.22
N LEU A 431 9.82 19.21 4.25
CA LEU A 431 10.53 18.08 3.63
C LEU A 431 10.58 18.25 2.11
N LYS A 432 9.53 18.80 1.49
CA LYS A 432 9.47 19.09 0.05
C LYS A 432 10.27 20.33 -0.34
N GLU A 433 10.09 21.45 0.36
CA GLU A 433 10.74 22.74 0.05
C GLU A 433 12.25 22.71 0.27
N ASN A 434 12.72 21.94 1.27
CA ASN A 434 14.11 21.91 1.70
C ASN A 434 14.65 20.47 1.75
N SER A 435 14.24 19.61 0.81
CA SER A 435 14.56 18.18 0.83
C SER A 435 16.05 17.89 1.01
N ALA A 436 16.92 18.67 0.37
CA ALA A 436 18.37 18.54 0.49
C ALA A 436 18.93 18.74 1.92
N ASN A 437 18.20 19.40 2.82
CA ASN A 437 18.62 19.55 4.22
C ASN A 437 18.52 18.23 5.01
N TYR A 438 17.73 17.27 4.51
CA TYR A 438 17.47 15.98 5.14
C TYR A 438 18.34 14.86 4.55
N ASP A 439 19.42 15.23 3.86
CA ASP A 439 20.39 14.32 3.23
C ASP A 439 21.04 13.34 4.19
N ASN A 440 21.13 13.71 5.46
CA ASN A 440 21.57 12.88 6.56
C ASN A 440 20.65 13.15 7.77
N LEU A 441 19.65 12.29 7.99
CA LEU A 441 18.70 12.46 9.10
C LEU A 441 19.36 12.37 10.48
N LYS A 442 20.52 11.74 10.57
CA LYS A 442 21.23 11.58 11.85
C LYS A 442 21.72 12.92 12.40
N LYS A 443 21.85 13.96 11.56
CA LYS A 443 22.12 15.34 12.00
C LYS A 443 21.13 15.81 13.06
N TYR A 444 19.90 15.32 13.02
CA TYR A 444 18.83 15.67 13.94
C TYR A 444 18.70 14.73 15.15
N PHE A 445 19.50 13.66 15.22
CA PHE A 445 19.42 12.70 16.32
C PHE A 445 20.02 13.29 17.60
N PRO A 446 19.43 13.03 18.77
CA PRO A 446 19.86 13.67 20.01
C PRO A 446 21.23 13.16 20.47
N THR A 447 21.87 13.92 21.35
CA THR A 447 22.82 13.34 22.29
C THR A 447 22.05 12.48 23.29
N LEU A 448 22.39 11.20 23.36
CA LEU A 448 21.67 10.21 24.14
C LEU A 448 22.56 9.68 25.25
N GLU A 449 22.08 9.66 26.48
CA GLU A 449 22.71 8.92 27.58
C GLU A 449 21.84 7.71 27.93
N TRP A 450 22.44 6.61 28.40
CA TRP A 450 21.66 5.49 28.92
C TRP A 450 22.29 4.88 30.17
N ASP A 451 21.48 4.18 30.96
CA ASP A 451 21.95 3.50 32.16
C ASP A 451 22.18 1.98 31.94
N GLU A 452 22.65 1.29 32.98
CA GLU A 452 22.88 -0.16 32.95
C GLU A 452 21.62 -0.99 32.66
N THR A 453 20.43 -0.40 32.73
CA THR A 453 19.14 -1.04 32.43
C THR A 453 18.65 -0.78 31.00
N GLY A 454 19.39 0.03 30.22
CA GLY A 454 19.00 0.43 28.87
C GLY A 454 18.00 1.59 28.85
N ALA A 455 17.70 2.20 30.00
CA ALA A 455 16.84 3.37 30.02
C ALA A 455 17.57 4.55 29.37
N THR A 456 17.06 5.00 28.24
CA THR A 456 17.66 6.09 27.46
C THR A 456 17.10 7.45 27.87
N THR A 457 17.96 8.46 27.91
CA THR A 457 17.61 9.85 28.24
C THR A 457 18.27 10.79 27.23
N PRO A 458 17.52 11.49 26.39
CA PRO A 458 18.08 12.51 25.52
C PRO A 458 18.55 13.70 26.35
N THR A 459 19.79 14.15 26.15
CA THR A 459 20.40 15.27 26.91
C THR A 459 20.60 16.53 26.08
N TYR A 460 20.61 16.42 24.75
CA TYR A 460 20.67 17.55 23.82
C TYR A 460 19.99 17.17 22.50
N TRP A 461 19.20 18.09 21.95
CA TRP A 461 18.62 17.96 20.61
C TRP A 461 19.29 18.99 19.68
N PRO A 462 19.99 18.55 18.62
CA PRO A 462 20.62 19.42 17.62
C PRO A 462 19.72 20.54 17.09
N ASP A 463 18.47 20.17 16.78
CA ASP A 463 17.43 21.08 16.33
C ASP A 463 16.08 20.53 16.80
N GLU A 464 15.50 21.19 17.80
CA GLU A 464 14.20 20.80 18.38
C GLU A 464 13.03 20.93 17.39
N THR A 465 13.21 21.70 16.32
CA THR A 465 12.21 21.86 15.24
C THR A 465 12.45 20.91 14.08
N PHE A 466 13.51 20.09 14.12
CA PHE A 466 13.85 19.13 13.08
C PHE A 466 13.86 19.77 11.67
N GLY A 467 14.60 20.87 11.51
CA GLY A 467 14.65 21.63 10.26
C GLY A 467 13.39 22.47 9.98
N GLY A 468 12.63 22.80 11.02
CA GLY A 468 11.32 23.44 10.92
C GLY A 468 10.16 22.49 10.60
N LEU A 469 10.41 21.18 10.55
CA LEU A 469 9.37 20.15 10.39
C LEU A 469 8.39 20.13 11.57
N LEU A 470 8.87 20.40 12.78
CA LEU A 470 8.06 20.37 14.00
C LEU A 470 7.88 21.77 14.55
N GLU A 471 6.63 22.11 14.86
CA GLU A 471 6.27 23.27 15.66
C GLU A 471 5.53 22.79 16.92
N SER A 472 6.11 23.12 18.07
CA SER A 472 5.44 22.99 19.37
C SER A 472 5.08 24.40 19.84
N PRO A 473 3.81 24.68 20.17
CA PRO A 473 3.34 25.99 20.60
C PRO A 473 3.89 26.45 21.95
#